data_AF-A0A959C3Y6-F1
#
_entry.id   AF-A0A959C3Y6-F1
#
_cell.length_a   1.000
_cell.length_b   1.000
_cell.length_c   1.000
_cell.angle_alpha   90.00
_cell.angle_beta   90.00
_cell.angle_gamma   90.00
#
_symmetry.space_group_name_H-M   'P 1'
#
loop_
_entity.id
_entity.type
_entity.pdbx_description
1 polymer ?
#
loop_
_entity_poly.entity_id
_entity_poly.type
_entity_poly.pdbx_seq_one_letter_code
_entity_poly.pdbx_strand_id
1 'polypeptide(L)'
;MTKTGLYIFSLRIICFALIGTPLLQAQTTSQTSFGKNRVQYNRQIDEWMLYETSNFVTYWYGDARNIAQSALQMAEYDFPFIQQLLEHQMTEKIEMLVFSDLTDL
;
A
#
# COMPACT_ATOMS: atom_id res chain seq x y z
N MET A 1 35.79 -37.92 40.61
CA MET A 1 34.42 -37.86 40.02
C MET A 1 34.21 -36.71 39.03
N THR A 2 35.24 -36.04 38.52
CA THR A 2 35.08 -34.80 37.72
C THR A 2 35.13 -35.01 36.19
N LYS A 3 35.87 -36.01 35.70
CA LYS A 3 36.02 -36.27 34.25
C LYS A 3 34.76 -36.88 33.60
N THR A 4 34.12 -37.84 34.27
CA THR A 4 32.87 -38.47 33.81
C THR A 4 31.71 -37.48 33.75
N GLY A 5 31.61 -36.55 34.71
CA GLY A 5 30.63 -35.47 34.68
C GLY A 5 30.85 -34.50 33.52
N LEU A 6 32.10 -34.21 33.18
CA LEU A 6 32.46 -33.35 32.05
C LEU A 6 32.06 -33.97 30.70
N TYR A 7 32.28 -35.29 30.51
CA TYR A 7 31.88 -35.99 29.29
C TYR A 7 30.35 -36.07 29.12
N ILE A 8 29.62 -36.23 30.22
CA ILE A 8 28.15 -36.25 30.18
C ILE A 8 27.62 -34.85 29.85
N PHE A 9 28.26 -33.79 30.37
CA PHE A 9 27.90 -32.41 30.07
C PHE A 9 28.17 -32.04 28.61
N SER A 10 29.35 -32.42 28.07
CA SER A 10 29.67 -32.20 26.65
C SER A 10 28.78 -33.01 25.71
N LEU A 11 28.40 -34.24 26.09
CA LEU A 11 27.45 -35.05 25.32
C LEU A 11 26.06 -34.40 25.25
N ARG A 12 25.59 -33.78 26.34
CA ARG A 12 24.30 -33.06 26.35
C ARG A 12 24.30 -31.82 25.46
N ILE A 13 25.41 -31.08 25.43
CA ILE A 13 25.56 -29.91 24.55
C ILE A 13 25.52 -30.33 23.08
N ILE A 14 26.20 -31.43 22.73
CA ILE A 14 26.23 -31.96 21.37
C ILE A 14 24.84 -32.44 20.94
N CYS A 15 24.10 -33.13 21.82
CA CYS A 15 22.71 -33.52 21.53
C CYS A 15 21.78 -32.31 21.35
N PHE A 16 21.92 -31.25 22.16
CA PHE A 16 21.13 -30.02 21.99
C PHE A 16 21.42 -29.32 20.65
N ALA A 17 22.70 -29.29 20.24
CA ALA A 17 23.11 -28.72 18.96
C ALA A 17 22.65 -29.54 17.74
N LEU A 18 22.59 -30.87 17.85
CA LEU A 18 22.12 -31.74 16.75
C LEU A 18 20.60 -31.71 16.54
N ILE A 19 19.82 -31.39 17.57
CA ILE A 19 18.35 -31.30 17.47
C ILE A 19 17.91 -29.94 16.92
N GLY A 20 18.71 -28.88 17.11
CA GLY A 20 18.36 -27.51 16.72
C GLY A 20 18.57 -27.13 15.25
N THR A 21 19.21 -27.96 14.43
CA THR A 21 19.74 -27.53 13.12
C THR A 21 18.88 -27.77 11.87
N PRO A 22 17.89 -28.68 11.78
CA PRO A 22 17.16 -28.85 10.51
C PRO A 22 15.86 -28.03 10.39
N LEU A 23 15.47 -27.21 11.38
CA LEU A 23 14.19 -26.47 11.36
C LEU A 23 14.31 -24.95 11.15
N LEU A 24 15.51 -24.43 10.97
CA LEU A 24 15.69 -23.04 10.56
C LEU A 24 15.54 -22.94 9.04
N GLN A 25 14.29 -23.00 8.57
CA GLN A 25 13.97 -22.41 7.27
C GLN A 25 14.22 -20.91 7.40
N ALA A 26 15.44 -20.48 7.04
CA ALA A 26 15.74 -19.08 6.82
C ALA A 26 14.65 -18.52 5.91
N GLN A 27 14.10 -17.36 6.27
CA GLN A 27 12.96 -16.78 5.57
C GLN A 27 13.28 -16.66 4.09
N THR A 28 12.71 -17.55 3.28
CA THR A 28 12.74 -17.43 1.83
C THR A 28 11.94 -16.18 1.51
N THR A 29 12.63 -15.08 1.21
CA THR A 29 12.04 -13.90 0.58
C THR A 29 11.19 -14.41 -0.58
N SER A 30 9.89 -14.19 -0.47
CA SER A 30 8.82 -14.67 -1.34
C SER A 30 9.33 -15.11 -2.71
N GLN A 31 9.26 -16.41 -3.01
CA GLN A 31 9.39 -16.96 -4.35
C GLN A 31 8.21 -16.45 -5.18
N THR A 32 8.25 -15.19 -5.58
CA THR A 32 7.24 -14.61 -6.46
C THR A 32 7.63 -15.02 -7.86
N SER A 33 6.80 -15.82 -8.53
CA SER A 33 6.95 -16.06 -9.95
C SER A 33 6.90 -14.72 -10.68
N PHE A 34 8.05 -14.32 -11.22
CA PHE A 34 8.13 -13.17 -12.11
C PHE A 34 7.38 -13.53 -13.41
N GLY A 35 6.57 -12.60 -13.92
CA GLY A 35 5.82 -12.81 -15.18
C GLY A 35 4.30 -12.66 -15.08
N LYS A 36 3.74 -12.34 -13.90
CA LYS A 36 2.35 -11.90 -13.78
C LYS A 36 2.27 -10.66 -12.89
N ASN A 37 1.53 -9.64 -13.32
CA ASN A 37 1.20 -8.51 -12.48
C ASN A 37 0.38 -9.02 -11.27
N ARG A 38 0.84 -8.71 -10.06
CA ARG A 38 0.09 -9.00 -8.83
C ARG A 38 -0.84 -7.82 -8.57
N VAL A 39 -2.12 -7.98 -8.90
CA VAL A 39 -3.14 -7.01 -8.51
C VAL A 39 -3.31 -7.12 -7.00
N GLN A 40 -2.96 -6.05 -6.27
CA GLN A 40 -3.22 -5.98 -4.83
C GLN A 40 -4.68 -5.61 -4.65
N TYR A 41 -5.49 -6.56 -4.18
CA TYR A 41 -6.88 -6.28 -3.85
C TYR A 41 -6.94 -5.64 -2.45
N ASN A 42 -7.21 -4.34 -2.42
CA ASN A 42 -7.62 -3.67 -1.20
C ASN A 42 -9.14 -3.54 -1.18
N ARG A 43 -9.79 -4.15 -0.18
CA ARG A 43 -11.26 -4.11 0.02
C ARG A 43 -11.82 -2.69 0.13
N GLN A 44 -10.96 -1.71 0.46
CA GLN A 44 -11.36 -0.31 0.57
C GLN A 44 -11.62 0.34 -0.80
N ILE A 45 -11.13 -0.24 -1.90
CA ILE A 45 -11.30 0.26 -3.27
C ILE A 45 -12.64 -0.19 -3.88
N ASP A 46 -13.36 -1.12 -3.24
CA ASP A 46 -14.59 -1.69 -3.80
C ASP A 46 -15.76 -0.70 -3.81
N GLU A 47 -15.74 0.31 -2.93
CA GLU A 47 -16.80 1.31 -2.79
C GLU A 47 -16.28 2.71 -3.14
N TRP A 48 -16.58 3.13 -4.38
CA TRP A 48 -16.30 4.48 -4.86
C TRP A 48 -17.45 5.42 -4.52
N MET A 49 -17.09 6.57 -3.99
CA MET A 49 -17.98 7.69 -3.75
C MET A 49 -17.73 8.76 -4.80
N LEU A 50 -18.80 9.45 -5.20
CA LEU A 50 -18.77 10.51 -6.20
C LEU A 50 -19.36 11.80 -5.62
N TYR A 51 -18.75 12.92 -5.98
CA TYR A 51 -19.30 14.25 -5.77
C TYR A 51 -19.05 15.13 -6.98
N GLU A 52 -20.07 15.88 -7.37
CA GLU A 52 -20.08 16.69 -8.57
C GLU A 52 -20.26 18.16 -8.22
N THR A 53 -19.52 19.01 -8.93
CA THR A 53 -19.52 20.47 -8.81
C THR A 53 -19.77 21.10 -10.18
N SER A 54 -19.57 22.41 -10.29
CA SER A 54 -19.70 23.12 -11.57
C SER A 54 -18.71 22.61 -12.61
N ASN A 55 -17.44 22.46 -12.22
CA ASN A 55 -16.34 22.22 -13.15
C ASN A 55 -15.72 20.83 -12.99
N PHE A 56 -15.94 20.15 -11.85
CA PHE A 56 -15.32 18.85 -11.56
C PHE A 56 -16.31 17.76 -11.17
N VAL A 57 -15.94 16.52 -11.49
CA VAL A 57 -16.51 15.28 -10.94
C VAL A 57 -15.39 14.58 -10.17
N THR A 58 -15.54 14.47 -8.84
CA THR A 58 -14.50 13.89 -7.97
C THR A 58 -14.92 12.53 -7.45
N TYR A 59 -14.03 11.56 -7.63
CA TYR A 59 -14.15 10.20 -7.17
C TYR A 59 -13.13 9.93 -6.06
N TRP A 60 -13.57 9.28 -4.99
CA TRP A 60 -12.69 8.81 -3.92
C TRP A 60 -13.23 7.50 -3.34
N TYR A 61 -12.39 6.75 -2.64
CA TYR A 61 -12.78 5.52 -1.96
C TYR A 61 -12.50 5.62 -0.46
N GLY A 62 -13.19 4.79 0.33
CA GLY A 62 -13.00 4.66 1.76
C GLY A 62 -12.97 6.00 2.52
N ASP A 63 -11.94 6.18 3.35
CA ASP A 63 -11.80 7.33 4.26
C ASP A 63 -11.20 8.59 3.60
N ALA A 64 -10.96 8.57 2.28
CA ALA A 64 -10.33 9.69 1.55
C ALA A 64 -11.24 10.93 1.39
N ARG A 65 -12.45 10.93 1.96
CA ARG A 65 -13.45 12.00 1.80
C ARG A 65 -12.91 13.39 2.13
N ASN A 66 -12.23 13.56 3.26
CA ASN A 66 -11.76 14.88 3.70
C ASN A 66 -10.68 15.43 2.77
N ILE A 67 -9.81 14.55 2.28
CA ILE A 67 -8.74 14.88 1.33
C ILE A 67 -9.39 15.27 0.00
N ALA A 68 -10.34 14.47 -0.48
CA ALA A 68 -11.06 14.72 -1.72
C ALA A 68 -11.82 16.05 -1.69
N GLN A 69 -12.52 16.35 -0.59
CA GLN A 69 -13.21 17.63 -0.43
C GLN A 69 -12.26 18.82 -0.42
N SER A 70 -11.10 18.69 0.24
CA SER A 70 -10.10 19.77 0.28
C SER A 70 -9.48 20.01 -1.11
N ALA A 71 -9.10 18.93 -1.81
CA ALA A 71 -8.55 19.00 -3.15
C ALA A 71 -9.54 19.60 -4.15
N LEU A 72 -10.81 19.19 -4.08
CA LEU A 72 -11.88 19.73 -4.90
C LEU A 72 -12.10 21.22 -4.67
N GLN A 73 -12.10 21.67 -3.40
CA GLN A 73 -12.25 23.11 -3.08
C GLN A 73 -11.11 23.94 -3.68
N MET A 74 -9.86 23.45 -3.58
CA MET A 74 -8.71 24.11 -4.18
C MET A 74 -8.81 24.14 -5.70
N ALA A 75 -9.19 23.01 -6.31
CA ALA A 75 -9.32 22.91 -7.76
C ALA A 75 -10.40 23.86 -8.32
N GLU A 76 -11.57 23.94 -7.67
CA GLU A 76 -12.63 24.88 -8.05
C GLU A 76 -12.21 26.35 -7.86
N TYR A 77 -11.43 26.65 -6.81
CA TYR A 77 -10.90 27.99 -6.57
C TYR A 77 -9.91 28.42 -7.65
N ASP A 78 -9.02 27.52 -8.08
CA ASP A 78 -7.98 27.80 -9.08
C ASP A 78 -8.49 27.67 -10.53
N PHE A 79 -9.63 27.03 -10.75
CA PHE A 79 -10.16 26.75 -12.09
C PHE A 79 -10.30 28.00 -12.99
N PRO A 80 -10.85 29.13 -12.53
CA PRO A 80 -10.97 30.32 -13.38
C PRO A 80 -9.61 30.87 -13.84
N PHE A 81 -8.60 30.79 -12.97
CA PHE A 81 -7.24 31.23 -13.28
C PHE A 81 -6.60 30.32 -14.34
N ILE A 82 -6.72 29.00 -14.18
CA ILE A 82 -6.20 28.03 -15.16
C ILE A 82 -6.92 28.19 -16.50
N GLN A 83 -8.24 28.35 -16.49
CA GLN A 83 -9.04 28.54 -17.70
C GLN A 83 -8.60 29.79 -18.48
N GLN A 84 -8.32 30.89 -17.77
CA GLN A 84 -7.81 32.11 -18.37
C GLN A 84 -6.38 31.91 -18.92
N LEU A 85 -5.52 31.23 -18.18
CA LEU A 85 -4.14 30.96 -18.58
C LEU A 85 -4.06 30.12 -19.87
N LEU A 86 -4.97 29.15 -20.02
CA LEU A 86 -5.04 28.29 -21.20
C LEU A 86 -5.82 28.91 -22.38
N GLU A 87 -6.48 30.04 -22.16
CA GLU A 87 -7.39 30.70 -23.12
C GLU A 87 -8.44 29.73 -23.71
N HIS A 88 -8.79 28.68 -22.96
CA HIS A 88 -9.63 27.59 -23.42
C HIS A 88 -10.75 27.33 -22.41
N GLN A 89 -12.00 27.29 -22.91
CA GLN A 89 -13.15 26.90 -22.10
C GLN A 89 -13.39 25.40 -22.21
N MET A 90 -13.47 24.74 -21.05
CA MET A 90 -13.80 23.32 -20.98
C MET A 90 -15.29 23.14 -21.27
N THR A 91 -15.62 22.28 -22.25
CA THR A 91 -17.01 21.91 -22.56
C THR A 91 -17.56 20.87 -21.57
N GLU A 92 -16.67 20.03 -21.05
CA GLU A 92 -17.02 18.93 -20.15
C GLU A 92 -16.37 19.13 -18.78
N LYS A 93 -16.95 18.52 -17.75
CA LYS A 93 -16.42 18.55 -16.39
C LYS A 93 -15.15 17.71 -16.32
N ILE A 94 -14.19 18.18 -15.54
CA ILE A 94 -12.93 17.50 -15.32
C ILE A 94 -13.13 16.39 -14.29
N GLU A 95 -12.76 15.17 -14.64
CA GLU A 95 -12.78 14.04 -13.71
C GLU A 95 -11.52 14.03 -12.84
N MET A 96 -11.71 13.88 -11.53
CA MET A 96 -10.64 13.84 -10.54
C MET A 96 -10.73 12.57 -9.72
N LEU A 97 -9.63 11.81 -9.68
CA LEU A 97 -9.48 10.62 -8.84
C LEU A 97 -8.59 10.96 -7.64
N VAL A 98 -9.08 10.73 -6.43
CA VAL A 98 -8.35 11.02 -5.19
C VAL A 98 -8.04 9.72 -4.46
N PHE A 99 -6.74 9.46 -4.28
CA PHE A 99 -6.21 8.31 -3.56
C PHE A 99 -5.68 8.71 -2.19
N SER A 100 -5.90 7.86 -1.19
CA SER A 100 -5.38 8.10 0.18
C SER A 100 -3.93 7.66 0.33
N ASP A 101 -3.49 6.66 -0.43
CA ASP A 101 -2.14 6.10 -0.39
C ASP A 101 -1.52 6.12 -1.79
N LEU A 102 -0.20 6.33 -1.85
CA LEU A 102 0.58 6.24 -3.08
C LEU A 102 0.63 4.82 -3.63
N THR A 103 0.47 3.80 -2.78
CA THR A 103 0.45 2.40 -3.24
C THR A 103 -0.77 2.04 -4.07
N ASP A 104 -1.81 2.87 -4.02
CA ASP A 104 -3.09 2.64 -4.70
C ASP A 104 -3.15 3.29 -6.11
N LEU A 105 -2.06 3.92 -6.55
CA LEU A 105 -1.86 4.48 -7.89
C LEU A 105 -1.26 3.45 -8.85
#